data_AF-A0A9X3NQB2-F1
#
_entry.id   AF-A0A9X3NQB2-F1
#
_cell.length_a   1.000
_cell.length_b   1.000
_cell.length_c   1.000
_cell.angle_alpha   90.00
_cell.angle_beta   90.00
_cell.angle_gamma   90.00
#
_symmetry.space_group_name_H-M   'P 1'
#
loop_
_entity.id
_entity.type
_entity.pdbx_description
1 polymer ?
#
loop_
_entity_poly.entity_id
_entity_poly.type
_entity_poly.pdbx_seq_one_letter_code
_entity_poly.pdbx_strand_id
1 'polypeptide(L)'
;MALWRIRTVVEDRPGQLAGLVDAMAAQGGNIVGLSIHADAAGVVDEFVVDVPGEHYTLLREVARRSVSDSDSVTAVPAQPREVGDDVTKALLLTARLRSAPNRLPEALGELLQAEDARWTNLTRSAPEFLEEPETTLVVPVGPLRGVRLRRPDQPFTWTETARADALVRSVLPPTGPAPTGGRLVTGHGVELDVRQVGAADAEAIQRLHRRCSGETTRRRYFSSVRQLTPRMLGVFCDPELGLTLAAHPVGGGDPVALAHLMYTLDPGVGEIAFLVEDEWQNKGVGTALTRALTAVAADWGLAEVRAETVAGNAQMQRIMRRMGATVGPPRDGVVQARLPVAGALPARRMGRLAGLMTEPGAAGT
;
A
#
# COMPACT_ATOMS: atom_id res chain seq x y z
N MET A 1 -14.68 -15.19 -34.19
CA MET A 1 -13.68 -15.20 -33.10
C MET A 1 -13.70 -13.80 -32.52
N ALA A 2 -14.05 -13.69 -31.25
CA ALA A 2 -14.14 -12.42 -30.55
C ALA A 2 -13.43 -12.61 -29.20
N LEU A 3 -12.41 -11.79 -28.95
CA LEU A 3 -11.73 -11.76 -27.66
C LEU A 3 -12.54 -10.87 -26.72
N TRP A 4 -12.76 -11.36 -25.51
CA TRP A 4 -13.47 -10.66 -24.45
C TRP A 4 -12.59 -10.58 -23.22
N ARG A 5 -12.48 -9.39 -22.65
CA ARG A 5 -11.96 -9.21 -21.29
C ARG A 5 -13.12 -9.32 -20.34
N ILE A 6 -13.03 -10.25 -19.40
CA ILE A 6 -14.05 -10.52 -18.39
C ILE A 6 -13.39 -10.30 -17.04
N ARG A 7 -13.91 -9.37 -16.25
CA ARG A 7 -13.43 -9.09 -14.90
C ARG A 7 -14.53 -9.47 -13.91
N THR A 8 -14.15 -10.23 -12.88
CA THR A 8 -15.07 -10.73 -11.86
C THR A 8 -14.40 -10.77 -10.48
N VAL A 9 -15.19 -10.62 -9.43
CA VAL A 9 -14.75 -10.86 -8.04
C VAL A 9 -15.03 -12.30 -7.68
N VAL A 10 -13.98 -13.03 -7.34
CA VAL A 10 -14.07 -14.44 -6.92
C VAL A 10 -13.79 -14.52 -5.42
N GLU A 11 -14.60 -15.30 -4.69
CA GLU A 11 -14.35 -15.54 -3.28
C GLU A 11 -13.01 -16.27 -3.11
N ASP A 12 -12.15 -15.77 -2.22
CA ASP A 12 -10.83 -16.35 -1.94
C ASP A 12 -10.95 -17.67 -1.14
N ARG A 13 -11.43 -18.72 -1.83
CA ARG A 13 -11.60 -20.08 -1.32
C ARG A 13 -11.14 -21.12 -2.36
N PRO A 14 -10.53 -22.23 -1.93
CA PRO A 14 -10.11 -23.29 -2.83
C PRO A 14 -11.26 -23.77 -3.74
N GLY A 15 -11.00 -23.88 -5.04
CA GLY A 15 -11.94 -24.41 -6.03
C GLY A 15 -12.86 -23.40 -6.71
N GLN A 16 -12.96 -22.16 -6.22
CA GLN A 16 -13.84 -21.14 -6.84
C GLN A 16 -13.38 -20.75 -8.25
N LEU A 17 -12.09 -20.46 -8.40
CA LEU A 17 -11.49 -20.17 -9.71
C LEU A 17 -11.65 -21.34 -10.69
N ALA A 18 -11.49 -22.58 -10.22
CA ALA A 18 -11.68 -23.77 -11.05
C ALA A 18 -13.12 -23.87 -11.58
N GLY A 19 -14.11 -23.61 -10.72
CA GLY A 19 -15.51 -23.55 -11.14
C GLY A 19 -15.79 -22.48 -12.19
N LEU A 20 -15.08 -21.34 -12.16
CA LEU A 20 -15.20 -20.30 -13.17
C LEU A 20 -14.60 -20.76 -14.52
N VAL A 21 -13.40 -21.33 -14.49
CA VAL A 21 -12.72 -21.86 -15.68
C VAL A 21 -13.54 -22.98 -16.35
N ASP A 22 -14.13 -23.88 -15.56
CA ASP A 22 -15.00 -24.95 -16.08
C ASP A 22 -16.24 -24.38 -16.80
N ALA A 23 -16.84 -23.31 -16.27
CA ALA A 23 -17.95 -22.62 -16.93
C ALA A 23 -17.53 -22.04 -18.28
N MET A 24 -16.34 -21.42 -18.34
CA MET A 24 -15.82 -20.85 -19.57
C MET A 24 -15.54 -21.92 -20.62
N ALA A 25 -14.91 -23.02 -20.22
CA ALA A 25 -14.62 -24.16 -21.08
C ALA A 25 -15.90 -24.82 -21.61
N ALA A 26 -16.95 -24.96 -20.79
CA ALA A 26 -18.23 -25.54 -21.21
C ALA A 26 -18.95 -24.75 -22.32
N GLN A 27 -18.66 -23.45 -22.46
CA GLN A 27 -19.15 -22.60 -23.54
C GLN A 27 -18.18 -22.52 -24.73
N GLY A 28 -17.14 -23.35 -24.75
CA GLY A 28 -16.11 -23.34 -25.79
C GLY A 28 -15.14 -22.15 -25.71
N GLY A 29 -15.10 -21.44 -24.58
CA GLY A 29 -14.17 -20.34 -24.36
C GLY A 29 -12.74 -20.83 -24.15
N ASN A 30 -11.78 -20.20 -24.83
CA ASN A 30 -10.35 -20.44 -24.65
C ASN A 30 -9.72 -19.26 -23.89
N ILE A 31 -9.19 -19.51 -22.69
CA ILE A 31 -8.55 -18.47 -21.88
C ILE A 31 -7.13 -18.24 -22.40
N VAL A 32 -6.89 -17.06 -22.97
CA VAL A 32 -5.60 -16.67 -23.53
C VAL A 32 -4.80 -15.74 -22.61
N GLY A 33 -5.41 -15.25 -21.54
CA GLY A 33 -4.75 -14.47 -20.50
C GLY A 33 -5.52 -14.52 -19.18
N LEU A 34 -4.78 -14.49 -18.07
CA LEU A 34 -5.31 -14.43 -16.70
C LEU A 34 -4.44 -13.46 -15.89
N SER A 35 -5.09 -12.51 -15.24
CA SER A 35 -4.48 -11.60 -14.28
C SER A 35 -5.29 -11.59 -12.99
N ILE A 36 -4.58 -11.58 -11.86
CA ILE A 36 -5.19 -11.57 -10.53
C ILE A 36 -4.84 -10.24 -9.88
N HIS A 37 -5.84 -9.53 -9.36
CA HIS A 37 -5.71 -8.22 -8.72
C HIS A 37 -6.26 -8.28 -7.30
N ALA A 38 -5.43 -7.94 -6.32
CA ALA A 38 -5.92 -7.77 -4.95
C ALA A 38 -6.69 -6.44 -4.84
N ASP A 39 -7.86 -6.49 -4.19
CA ASP A 39 -8.77 -5.37 -3.93
C ASP A 39 -9.26 -5.39 -2.46
N ALA A 40 -9.78 -4.26 -1.97
CA ALA A 40 -10.34 -4.12 -0.62
C ALA A 40 -11.59 -4.99 -0.39
N ALA A 41 -12.36 -5.26 -1.45
CA ALA A 41 -13.54 -6.12 -1.43
C ALA A 41 -13.24 -7.62 -1.66
N GLY A 42 -12.03 -7.99 -2.09
CA GLY A 42 -11.69 -9.37 -2.41
C GLY A 42 -10.60 -9.49 -3.48
N VAL A 43 -10.51 -10.65 -4.11
CA VAL A 43 -9.62 -10.88 -5.27
C VAL A 43 -10.45 -10.66 -6.53
N VAL A 44 -9.96 -9.76 -7.39
CA VAL A 44 -10.53 -9.47 -8.70
C VAL A 44 -9.72 -10.24 -9.74
N ASP A 45 -10.36 -11.19 -10.40
CA ASP A 45 -9.78 -11.96 -11.49
C ASP A 45 -10.19 -11.35 -12.83
N GLU A 46 -9.20 -11.16 -13.70
CA GLU A 46 -9.38 -10.69 -15.07
C GLU A 46 -8.95 -11.77 -16.06
N PHE A 47 -9.88 -12.17 -16.92
CA PHE A 47 -9.68 -13.17 -17.97
C PHE A 47 -9.73 -12.50 -19.32
N VAL A 48 -8.85 -12.89 -20.23
CA VAL A 48 -9.02 -12.65 -21.66
C VAL A 48 -9.38 -13.96 -22.32
N VAL A 49 -10.59 -14.05 -22.87
CA VAL A 49 -11.18 -15.28 -23.39
C VAL A 49 -11.52 -15.11 -24.86
N ASP A 50 -11.06 -16.03 -25.71
CA ASP A 50 -11.55 -16.19 -27.06
C ASP A 50 -12.82 -17.04 -27.04
N VAL A 51 -13.94 -16.47 -27.48
CA VAL A 51 -15.25 -17.12 -27.43
C VAL A 51 -15.77 -17.33 -28.85
N PRO A 52 -16.11 -18.57 -29.25
CA PRO A 52 -16.80 -18.84 -30.50
C PRO A 52 -18.29 -18.49 -30.36
N GLY A 53 -18.77 -17.49 -31.10
CA GLY A 53 -20.20 -17.15 -31.17
C GLY A 53 -20.64 -16.04 -30.21
N GLU A 54 -21.86 -16.13 -29.67
CA GLU A 54 -22.44 -15.10 -28.79
C GLU A 54 -21.95 -15.22 -27.34
N HIS A 55 -21.31 -14.16 -26.85
CA HIS A 55 -20.68 -14.09 -25.52
C HIS A 55 -21.67 -13.99 -24.35
N TYR A 56 -22.95 -13.67 -24.59
CA TYR A 56 -23.95 -13.45 -23.54
C TYR A 56 -24.19 -14.68 -22.66
N THR A 57 -24.15 -15.89 -23.22
CA THR A 57 -24.36 -17.14 -22.46
C THR A 57 -23.20 -17.40 -21.50
N LEU A 58 -21.97 -17.14 -21.95
CA LEU A 58 -20.77 -17.20 -21.11
C LEU A 58 -20.85 -16.20 -19.95
N LEU A 59 -21.18 -14.94 -20.23
CA LEU A 59 -21.27 -13.91 -19.19
C LEU A 59 -22.33 -14.21 -18.14
N ARG A 60 -23.48 -14.76 -18.54
CA ARG A 60 -24.52 -15.19 -17.58
C ARG A 60 -24.03 -16.29 -16.65
N GLU A 61 -23.24 -17.24 -17.15
CA GLU A 61 -22.73 -18.33 -16.33
C GLU A 61 -21.59 -17.87 -15.40
N VAL A 62 -20.70 -17.00 -15.88
CA VAL A 62 -19.68 -16.34 -15.05
C VAL A 62 -20.35 -15.52 -13.94
N ALA A 63 -21.36 -14.72 -14.26
CA ALA A 63 -22.11 -13.92 -13.29
C ALA A 63 -22.80 -14.76 -12.22
N ARG A 64 -23.36 -15.93 -12.57
CA ARG A 64 -23.98 -16.85 -11.60
C ARG A 64 -23.00 -17.44 -10.58
N ARG A 65 -21.73 -17.58 -10.96
CA ARG A 65 -20.68 -18.19 -10.13
C ARG A 65 -19.80 -17.17 -9.42
N SER A 66 -20.00 -15.89 -9.71
CA SER A 66 -19.31 -14.77 -9.04
C SER A 66 -20.03 -14.42 -7.74
N VAL A 67 -19.35 -13.71 -6.82
CA VAL A 67 -19.95 -13.31 -5.53
C VAL A 67 -21.19 -12.44 -5.79
N SER A 68 -22.22 -12.61 -4.94
CA SER A 68 -23.60 -12.14 -5.10
C SER A 68 -23.77 -10.63 -5.30
N ASP A 69 -23.53 -10.15 -6.52
CA ASP A 69 -24.35 -9.17 -7.22
C ASP A 69 -23.98 -9.21 -8.70
N SER A 70 -25.00 -9.28 -9.57
CA SER A 70 -24.84 -9.31 -11.03
C SER A 70 -24.10 -8.09 -11.62
N ASP A 71 -23.88 -7.04 -10.83
CA ASP A 71 -23.10 -5.85 -11.18
C ASP A 71 -21.57 -6.03 -10.98
N SER A 72 -21.11 -7.16 -10.44
CA SER A 72 -19.68 -7.41 -10.18
C SER A 72 -18.90 -7.98 -11.37
N VAL A 73 -19.60 -8.43 -12.42
CA VAL A 73 -18.98 -8.99 -13.63
C VAL A 73 -19.06 -7.98 -14.77
N THR A 74 -17.91 -7.48 -15.18
CA THR A 74 -17.81 -6.59 -16.34
C THR A 74 -17.17 -7.33 -17.50
N ALA A 75 -17.67 -7.07 -18.71
CA ALA A 75 -17.13 -7.68 -19.92
C ALA A 75 -17.09 -6.68 -21.06
N VAL A 76 -15.91 -6.52 -21.63
CA VAL A 76 -15.65 -5.60 -22.73
C VAL A 76 -14.92 -6.32 -23.86
N PRO A 77 -15.12 -5.92 -25.13
CA PRO A 77 -14.33 -6.45 -26.23
C PRO A 77 -12.83 -6.21 -25.98
N ALA A 78 -12.01 -7.25 -26.16
CA ALA A 78 -10.56 -7.17 -26.05
C ALA A 78 -9.90 -7.23 -27.43
N GLN A 79 -8.76 -6.55 -27.58
CA GLN A 79 -7.99 -6.60 -28.82
C GLN A 79 -6.84 -7.62 -28.74
N PRO A 80 -6.40 -8.22 -29.85
CA PRO A 80 -5.28 -9.19 -29.84
C PRO A 80 -4.00 -8.65 -29.21
N ARG A 81 -3.73 -7.34 -29.34
CA ARG A 81 -2.56 -6.66 -28.72
C ARG A 81 -2.63 -6.57 -27.20
N GLU A 82 -3.79 -6.83 -26.61
CA GLU A 82 -4.00 -6.89 -25.16
C GLU A 82 -3.73 -8.30 -24.61
N VAL A 83 -3.60 -9.30 -25.50
CA VAL A 83 -3.09 -10.63 -25.18
C VAL A 83 -1.56 -10.56 -25.24
N GLY A 84 -0.95 -9.94 -24.22
CA GLY A 84 0.49 -9.70 -24.16
C GLY A 84 1.05 -9.89 -22.76
N ASP A 85 2.36 -10.04 -22.67
CA ASP A 85 3.05 -10.04 -21.38
C ASP A 85 3.09 -8.63 -20.79
N ASP A 86 2.23 -8.38 -19.80
CA ASP A 86 2.14 -7.13 -19.06
C ASP A 86 3.49 -6.73 -18.43
N VAL A 87 4.33 -7.71 -18.06
CA VAL A 87 5.66 -7.45 -17.50
C VAL A 87 6.56 -6.84 -18.56
N THR A 88 6.68 -7.48 -19.73
CA THR A 88 7.44 -6.94 -20.87
C THR A 88 6.93 -5.56 -21.26
N LYS A 89 5.61 -5.36 -21.33
CA LYS A 89 5.01 -4.06 -21.65
C LYS A 89 5.42 -2.98 -20.64
N ALA A 90 5.33 -3.26 -19.34
CA ALA A 90 5.73 -2.31 -18.29
C ALA A 90 7.23 -1.95 -18.35
N LEU A 91 8.10 -2.93 -18.64
CA LEU A 91 9.54 -2.69 -18.80
C LEU A 91 9.84 -1.82 -20.03
N LEU A 92 9.16 -2.08 -21.17
CA LEU A 92 9.30 -1.29 -22.38
C LEU A 92 8.79 0.14 -22.18
N LEU A 93 7.66 0.32 -21.51
CA LEU A 93 7.12 1.65 -21.16
C LEU A 93 8.09 2.42 -20.26
N THR A 94 8.65 1.76 -19.24
CA THR A 94 9.68 2.36 -18.38
C THR A 94 10.89 2.80 -19.20
N ALA A 95 11.38 1.95 -20.11
CA ALA A 95 12.51 2.28 -20.97
C ALA A 95 12.22 3.47 -21.91
N ARG A 96 11.02 3.56 -22.48
CA ARG A 96 10.59 4.71 -23.30
C ARG A 96 10.53 6.00 -22.49
N LEU A 97 10.02 5.95 -21.27
CA LEU A 97 9.89 7.13 -20.43
C LEU A 97 11.24 7.69 -19.96
N ARG A 98 12.30 6.88 -19.93
CA ARG A 98 13.66 7.39 -19.66
C ARG A 98 14.13 8.42 -20.69
N SER A 99 13.74 8.28 -21.96
CA SER A 99 14.10 9.23 -23.02
C SER A 99 13.01 10.29 -23.26
N ALA A 100 11.76 10.01 -22.91
CA ALA A 100 10.64 10.95 -23.07
C ALA A 100 9.73 11.00 -21.82
N PRO A 101 10.19 11.57 -20.68
CA PRO A 101 9.42 11.60 -19.43
C PRO A 101 8.09 12.37 -19.53
N ASN A 102 7.99 13.32 -20.46
CA ASN A 102 6.78 14.09 -20.70
C ASN A 102 5.62 13.27 -21.28
N ARG A 103 5.90 12.06 -21.80
CA ARG A 103 4.90 11.10 -22.29
C ARG A 103 4.34 10.16 -21.22
N LEU A 104 4.52 10.51 -19.95
CA LEU A 104 4.03 9.74 -18.81
C LEU A 104 2.51 9.50 -18.86
N PRO A 105 1.64 10.47 -19.23
CA PRO A 105 0.22 10.19 -19.39
C PRO A 105 -0.08 9.09 -20.40
N GLU A 106 0.54 9.15 -21.58
CA GLU A 106 0.34 8.18 -22.64
C GLU A 106 0.82 6.79 -22.21
N ALA A 107 1.95 6.71 -21.52
CA ALA A 107 2.47 5.44 -20.99
C ALA A 107 1.57 4.85 -19.89
N LEU A 108 1.02 5.69 -19.00
CA LEU A 108 0.05 5.24 -17.99
C LEU A 108 -1.28 4.80 -18.62
N GLY A 109 -1.75 5.52 -19.63
CA GLY A 109 -2.92 5.15 -20.41
C GLY A 109 -2.71 3.82 -21.12
N GLU A 110 -1.54 3.60 -21.71
CA GLU A 110 -1.16 2.32 -22.32
C GLU A 110 -1.07 1.21 -21.26
N LEU A 111 -0.40 1.44 -20.12
CA LEU A 111 -0.21 0.46 -19.04
C LEU A 111 -1.54 -0.01 -18.46
N LEU A 112 -2.43 0.92 -18.12
CA LEU A 112 -3.69 0.63 -17.44
C LEU A 112 -4.89 0.54 -18.40
N GLN A 113 -4.64 0.63 -19.70
CA GLN A 113 -5.68 0.60 -20.73
C GLN A 113 -6.77 1.65 -20.48
N ALA A 114 -6.35 2.86 -20.11
CA ALA A 114 -7.26 3.98 -19.93
C ALA A 114 -7.56 4.63 -21.29
N GLU A 115 -8.82 5.03 -21.50
CA GLU A 115 -9.26 5.69 -22.74
C GLU A 115 -8.75 7.14 -22.81
N ASP A 116 -8.72 7.83 -21.68
CA ASP A 116 -8.15 9.19 -21.55
C ASP A 116 -7.06 9.18 -20.48
N ALA A 117 -5.93 9.80 -20.80
CA ALA A 117 -4.80 9.96 -19.91
C ALA A 117 -4.13 11.31 -20.15
N ARG A 118 -4.22 12.21 -19.16
CA ARG A 118 -3.75 13.59 -19.34
C ARG A 118 -3.17 14.19 -18.07
N TRP A 119 -2.25 15.13 -18.27
CA TRP A 119 -1.75 15.97 -17.18
C TRP A 119 -2.89 16.76 -16.53
N THR A 120 -2.90 16.78 -15.20
CA THR A 120 -3.81 17.63 -14.40
C THR A 120 -3.02 18.38 -13.35
N ASN A 121 -3.51 19.57 -12.98
CA ASN A 121 -3.03 20.27 -11.79
C ASN A 121 -3.73 19.68 -10.57
N LEU A 122 -2.99 19.56 -9.46
CA LEU A 122 -3.55 19.26 -8.16
C LEU A 122 -3.90 20.59 -7.47
N THR A 123 -5.10 21.11 -7.70
CA THR A 123 -5.60 22.29 -6.99
C THR A 123 -6.06 21.92 -5.58
N ARG A 124 -5.80 22.78 -4.58
CA ARG A 124 -6.40 22.60 -3.24
C ARG A 124 -7.90 22.92 -3.31
N SER A 125 -8.69 21.98 -2.76
CA SER A 125 -10.12 22.02 -2.43
C SER A 125 -11.13 21.82 -3.58
N ALA A 126 -11.79 20.65 -3.56
CA ALA A 126 -13.27 20.44 -3.53
C ALA A 126 -13.64 19.04 -4.10
N PRO A 127 -14.73 18.36 -3.68
CA PRO A 127 -15.54 18.42 -2.45
C PRO A 127 -15.20 17.26 -1.48
N GLU A 128 -15.88 17.22 -0.32
CA GLU A 128 -15.72 16.23 0.77
C GLU A 128 -16.18 14.80 0.40
N PHE A 129 -16.81 14.62 -0.77
CA PHE A 129 -17.17 13.33 -1.35
C PHE A 129 -16.98 13.39 -2.87
N LEU A 130 -16.30 12.38 -3.44
CA LEU A 130 -16.39 12.04 -4.86
C LEU A 130 -17.45 10.95 -4.97
N GLU A 131 -18.66 11.33 -5.39
CA GLU A 131 -19.72 10.41 -5.80
C GLU A 131 -19.50 10.04 -7.27
N GLU A 132 -18.82 8.92 -7.52
CA GLU A 132 -19.00 8.04 -8.70
C GLU A 132 -18.05 6.83 -8.55
N PRO A 133 -18.45 5.62 -8.97
CA PRO A 133 -17.59 4.43 -8.90
C PRO A 133 -16.29 4.63 -9.71
N GLU A 134 -15.17 4.08 -9.22
CA GLU A 134 -13.74 4.40 -9.48
C GLU A 134 -13.21 4.30 -10.94
N THR A 135 -13.96 4.77 -11.93
CA THR A 135 -13.61 4.84 -13.37
C THR A 135 -12.63 5.98 -13.70
N THR A 136 -12.29 6.80 -12.72
CA THR A 136 -11.29 7.87 -12.82
C THR A 136 -10.21 7.65 -11.76
N LEU A 137 -8.94 7.64 -12.19
CA LEU A 137 -7.78 7.55 -11.31
C LEU A 137 -6.92 8.80 -11.47
N VAL A 138 -6.48 9.39 -10.36
CA VAL A 138 -5.50 10.48 -10.36
C VAL A 138 -4.21 10.00 -9.71
N VAL A 139 -3.14 9.94 -10.49
CA VAL A 139 -1.81 9.48 -10.06
C VAL A 139 -0.91 10.68 -9.82
N PRO A 140 -0.51 10.98 -8.58
CA PRO A 140 0.32 12.14 -8.28
C PRO A 140 1.76 11.99 -8.79
N VAL A 141 2.23 12.95 -9.58
CA VAL A 141 3.61 13.04 -10.09
C VAL A 141 4.46 14.02 -9.25
N GLY A 142 3.81 14.80 -8.40
CA GLY A 142 4.43 15.70 -7.44
C GLY A 142 3.36 16.47 -6.65
N PRO A 143 3.72 17.56 -5.96
CA PRO A 143 2.81 18.33 -5.10
C PRO A 143 1.73 19.10 -5.84
N LEU A 144 1.99 19.44 -7.10
CA LEU A 144 1.14 20.34 -7.89
C LEU A 144 0.61 19.69 -9.17
N ARG A 145 1.10 18.49 -9.51
CA ARG A 145 0.84 17.83 -10.78
C ARG A 145 0.54 16.34 -10.56
N GLY A 146 -0.40 15.84 -11.35
CA GLY A 146 -0.69 14.42 -11.47
C GLY A 146 -1.11 14.07 -12.90
N VAL A 147 -1.29 12.78 -13.14
CA VAL A 147 -1.92 12.27 -14.35
C VAL A 147 -3.33 11.82 -13.98
N ARG A 148 -4.34 12.34 -14.69
CA ARG A 148 -5.71 11.87 -14.59
C ARG A 148 -5.95 10.84 -15.70
N LEU A 149 -6.38 9.65 -15.30
CA LEU A 149 -6.76 8.53 -16.14
C LEU A 149 -8.28 8.36 -16.04
N ARG A 150 -8.94 8.06 -17.16
CA ARG A 150 -10.36 7.73 -17.19
C ARG A 150 -10.60 6.49 -18.04
N ARG A 151 -11.47 5.62 -17.53
CA ARG A 151 -11.88 4.37 -18.16
C ARG A 151 -13.36 4.14 -17.83
N PRO A 152 -14.30 4.51 -18.72
CA PRO A 152 -15.73 4.57 -18.39
C PRO A 152 -16.35 3.19 -18.10
N ASP A 153 -15.81 2.14 -18.71
CA ASP A 153 -16.44 0.81 -18.68
C ASP A 153 -16.01 -0.05 -17.48
N GLN A 154 -14.97 0.35 -16.75
CA GLN A 154 -14.41 -0.45 -15.64
C GLN A 154 -13.61 0.39 -14.62
N PRO A 155 -13.84 0.21 -13.30
CA PRO A 155 -13.11 0.90 -12.26
C PRO A 155 -11.65 0.46 -12.19
N PHE A 156 -10.76 1.31 -11.67
CA PHE A 156 -9.36 0.97 -11.41
C PHE A 156 -9.22 0.20 -10.10
N THR A 157 -8.48 -0.91 -10.13
CA THR A 157 -8.14 -1.69 -8.93
C THR A 157 -6.98 -1.05 -8.15
N TRP A 158 -6.79 -1.46 -6.90
CA TRP A 158 -5.60 -1.10 -6.11
C TRP A 158 -4.30 -1.55 -6.76
N THR A 159 -4.29 -2.73 -7.37
CA THR A 159 -3.11 -3.27 -8.05
C THR A 159 -2.77 -2.43 -9.29
N GLU A 160 -3.77 -1.93 -10.02
CA GLU A 160 -3.58 -0.98 -11.12
C GLU A 160 -3.05 0.38 -10.61
N THR A 161 -3.59 0.88 -9.49
CA THR A 161 -3.12 2.12 -8.85
C THR A 161 -1.67 2.01 -8.39
N ALA A 162 -1.28 0.88 -7.79
CA ALA A 162 0.10 0.61 -7.37
C ALA A 162 1.06 0.52 -8.58
N ARG A 163 0.65 -0.17 -9.66
CA ARG A 163 1.42 -0.21 -10.92
C ARG A 163 1.62 1.18 -11.51
N ALA A 164 0.58 2.02 -11.47
CA ALA A 164 0.67 3.40 -11.94
C ALA A 164 1.66 4.22 -11.11
N ASP A 165 1.58 4.16 -9.78
CA ASP A 165 2.51 4.84 -8.88
C ASP A 165 3.96 4.37 -9.09
N ALA A 166 4.17 3.06 -9.29
CA ALA A 166 5.47 2.47 -9.58
C ALA A 166 6.07 2.98 -10.90
N LEU A 167 5.26 3.06 -11.98
CA LEU A 167 5.71 3.62 -13.26
C LEU A 167 6.04 5.11 -13.15
N VAL A 168 5.25 5.89 -12.40
CA VAL A 168 5.58 7.30 -12.12
C VAL A 168 6.91 7.41 -11.37
N ARG A 169 7.15 6.57 -10.36
CA ARG A 169 8.40 6.60 -9.57
C ARG A 169 9.63 6.26 -10.40
N SER A 170 9.52 5.30 -11.34
CA SER A 170 10.67 4.85 -12.12
C SER A 170 11.23 5.93 -13.06
N VAL A 171 10.47 7.01 -13.29
CA VAL A 171 10.82 8.09 -14.23
C VAL A 171 11.00 9.45 -13.57
N LEU A 172 10.64 9.56 -12.29
CA LEU A 172 10.91 10.75 -11.50
C LEU A 172 12.37 10.77 -11.06
N PRO A 173 12.99 11.96 -10.96
CA PRO A 173 14.29 12.07 -10.32
C PRO A 173 14.19 11.55 -8.88
N PRO A 174 15.21 10.84 -8.37
CA PRO A 174 15.21 10.39 -6.99
C PRO A 174 15.03 11.60 -6.08
N THR A 175 14.00 11.59 -5.23
CA THR A 175 13.64 12.69 -4.33
C THR A 175 14.61 12.84 -3.14
N GLY A 176 15.77 12.18 -3.20
CA GLY A 176 16.62 11.90 -2.05
C GLY A 176 15.95 10.91 -1.09
N PRO A 177 16.69 10.33 -0.13
CA PRO A 177 16.08 9.53 0.91
C PRO A 177 15.12 10.40 1.73
N ALA A 178 13.97 9.83 2.12
CA ALA A 178 13.10 10.44 3.11
C ALA A 178 13.93 10.86 4.34
N PRO A 179 13.71 12.05 4.93
CA PRO A 179 14.41 12.42 6.16
C PRO A 179 14.14 11.37 7.23
N THR A 180 15.18 10.67 7.68
CA THR A 180 15.09 9.66 8.73
C THR A 180 15.29 10.24 10.13
N GLY A 181 15.25 11.58 10.27
CA GLY A 181 15.26 12.26 11.55
C GLY A 181 14.67 13.68 11.52
N GLY A 182 14.19 14.13 12.68
CA GLY A 182 13.62 15.44 12.95
C GLY A 182 12.47 15.39 13.98
N ARG A 183 11.71 16.48 14.11
CA ARG A 183 10.60 16.58 15.08
C ARG A 183 9.31 15.86 14.61
N LEU A 184 8.71 15.08 15.49
CA LEU A 184 7.45 14.38 15.30
C LEU A 184 6.43 14.91 16.32
N VAL A 185 5.29 15.41 15.84
CA VAL A 185 4.18 15.86 16.69
C VAL A 185 3.02 14.88 16.59
N THR A 186 2.53 14.38 17.73
CA THR A 186 1.38 13.48 17.76
C THR A 186 0.07 14.23 17.60
N GLY A 187 -1.02 13.51 17.31
CA GLY A 187 -2.37 14.10 17.27
C GLY A 187 -2.88 14.63 18.62
N HIS A 188 -2.15 14.35 19.71
CA HIS A 188 -2.43 14.87 21.06
C HIS A 188 -1.45 15.98 21.47
N GLY A 189 -0.69 16.54 20.53
CA GLY A 189 0.25 17.64 20.79
C GLY A 189 1.54 17.23 21.50
N VAL A 190 1.85 15.93 21.59
CA VAL A 190 3.13 15.47 22.15
C VAL A 190 4.22 15.64 21.09
N GLU A 191 5.28 16.36 21.44
CA GLU A 191 6.45 16.52 20.59
C GLU A 191 7.54 15.50 20.96
N LEU A 192 8.16 14.92 19.94
CA LEU A 192 9.25 13.95 20.05
C LEU A 192 10.33 14.24 19.03
N ASP A 193 11.59 13.98 19.37
CA ASP A 193 12.69 14.00 18.41
C ASP A 193 12.93 12.58 17.90
N VAL A 194 12.78 12.38 16.59
CA VAL A 194 12.95 11.09 15.94
C VAL A 194 14.26 11.08 15.19
N ARG A 195 14.96 9.95 15.22
CA ARG A 195 16.14 9.72 14.37
C ARG A 195 16.30 8.25 14.03
N GLN A 196 17.03 7.99 12.95
CA GLN A 196 17.46 6.66 12.57
C GLN A 196 18.36 6.05 13.65
N VAL A 197 18.10 4.79 13.93
CA VAL A 197 18.91 3.93 14.78
C VAL A 197 20.09 3.39 13.99
N GLY A 198 21.26 3.35 14.62
CA GLY A 198 22.42 2.59 14.14
C GLY A 198 23.02 1.69 15.21
N ALA A 199 24.14 1.04 14.90
CA ALA A 199 24.80 0.10 15.81
C ALA A 199 25.13 0.69 17.20
N ALA A 200 25.41 2.00 17.29
CA ALA A 200 25.69 2.69 18.55
C ALA A 200 24.49 2.80 19.49
N ASP A 201 23.27 2.58 19.00
CA ASP A 201 22.02 2.73 19.77
C ASP A 201 21.58 1.44 20.48
N ALA A 202 22.30 0.33 20.29
CA ALA A 202 21.93 -0.98 20.81
C ALA A 202 21.66 -0.98 22.33
N GLU A 203 22.48 -0.27 23.10
CA GLU A 203 22.28 -0.14 24.55
C GLU A 203 21.04 0.69 24.91
N ALA A 204 20.78 1.77 24.18
CA ALA A 204 19.61 2.63 24.40
C ALA A 204 18.30 1.86 24.10
N ILE A 205 18.31 1.05 23.03
CA ILE A 205 17.21 0.13 22.69
C ILE A 205 17.01 -0.90 23.80
N GLN A 206 18.10 -1.46 24.33
CA GLN A 206 18.03 -2.42 25.43
C GLN A 206 17.49 -1.80 26.73
N ARG A 207 17.76 -0.51 26.99
CA ARG A 207 17.18 0.24 28.12
C ARG A 207 15.67 0.46 27.93
N LEU A 208 15.24 0.94 26.77
CA LEU A 208 13.81 1.08 26.44
C LEU A 208 13.06 -0.25 26.60
N HIS A 209 13.59 -1.35 26.05
CA HIS A 209 12.97 -2.67 26.17
C HIS A 209 12.75 -3.10 27.64
N ARG A 210 13.73 -2.82 28.52
CA ARG A 210 13.64 -3.18 29.94
C ARG A 210 12.63 -2.35 30.73
N ARG A 211 12.31 -1.12 30.29
CA ARG A 211 11.28 -0.29 30.91
C ARG A 211 9.87 -0.68 30.48
N CYS A 212 9.72 -1.37 29.36
CA CYS A 212 8.43 -1.84 28.87
C CYS A 212 7.89 -2.99 29.73
N SER A 213 6.57 -3.02 29.94
CA SER A 213 5.91 -4.12 30.65
C SER A 213 6.00 -5.45 29.88
N GLY A 214 5.77 -6.55 30.61
CA GLY A 214 5.68 -7.89 30.01
C GLY A 214 4.57 -7.99 28.95
N GLU A 215 3.47 -7.26 29.13
CA GLU A 215 2.38 -7.24 28.14
C GLU A 215 2.78 -6.45 26.88
N THR A 216 3.46 -5.31 27.04
CA THR A 216 3.98 -4.51 25.92
C THR A 216 5.00 -5.30 25.09
N THR A 217 5.94 -5.99 25.74
CA THR A 217 6.93 -6.83 25.05
C THR A 217 6.29 -8.06 24.41
N ARG A 218 5.35 -8.73 25.09
CA ARG A 218 4.59 -9.86 24.52
C ARG A 218 3.83 -9.48 23.25
N ARG A 219 3.18 -8.31 23.24
CA ARG A 219 2.48 -7.81 22.04
C ARG A 219 3.42 -7.52 20.88
N ARG A 220 4.66 -7.13 21.17
CA ARG A 220 5.69 -6.80 20.17
C ARG A 220 6.36 -8.04 19.60
N TYR A 221 6.72 -9.01 20.44
CA TYR A 221 7.56 -10.15 20.05
C TYR A 221 6.80 -11.47 20.01
N PHE A 222 5.48 -11.43 20.19
CA PHE A 222 4.59 -12.60 20.30
C PHE A 222 5.00 -13.60 21.40
N SER A 223 5.90 -13.17 22.29
CA SER A 223 6.55 -13.99 23.31
C SER A 223 7.09 -13.11 24.43
N SER A 224 7.31 -13.71 25.59
CA SER A 224 7.83 -13.01 26.77
C SER A 224 9.36 -12.84 26.68
N VAL A 225 9.80 -11.81 25.97
CA VAL A 225 11.22 -11.48 25.82
C VAL A 225 11.69 -10.61 26.98
N ARG A 226 12.50 -11.14 27.89
CA ARG A 226 13.07 -10.36 29.02
C ARG A 226 14.19 -9.42 28.59
N GLN A 227 15.03 -9.86 27.66
CA GLN A 227 16.18 -9.11 27.16
C GLN A 227 16.31 -9.33 25.66
N LEU A 228 16.73 -8.30 24.93
CA LEU A 228 16.96 -8.42 23.50
C LEU A 228 18.26 -9.18 23.28
N THR A 229 18.20 -10.19 22.42
CA THR A 229 19.41 -10.95 22.07
C THR A 229 20.32 -10.10 21.17
N PRO A 230 21.64 -10.36 21.15
CA PRO A 230 22.55 -9.70 20.21
C PRO A 230 22.10 -9.83 18.76
N ARG A 231 21.47 -10.95 18.40
CA ARG A 231 20.87 -11.16 17.07
C ARG A 231 19.72 -10.20 16.79
N MET A 232 18.80 -10.02 17.74
CA MET A 232 17.69 -9.07 17.57
C MET A 232 18.19 -7.62 17.46
N LEU A 233 19.15 -7.23 18.31
CA LEU A 233 19.76 -5.91 18.23
C LEU A 233 20.51 -5.70 16.91
N GLY A 234 21.22 -6.72 16.42
CA GLY A 234 21.83 -6.72 15.09
C GLY A 234 20.80 -6.40 14.01
N VAL A 235 19.67 -7.11 13.99
CA VAL A 235 18.59 -6.86 13.02
C VAL A 235 18.01 -5.44 13.16
N PHE A 236 17.80 -4.95 14.38
CA PHE A 236 17.20 -3.64 14.60
C PHE A 236 18.12 -2.48 14.23
N CYS A 237 19.43 -2.69 14.29
CA CYS A 237 20.44 -1.68 14.01
C CYS A 237 21.06 -1.78 12.61
N ASP A 238 20.65 -2.76 11.81
CA ASP A 238 21.17 -3.02 10.46
C ASP A 238 20.39 -2.21 9.41
N PRO A 239 21.02 -1.20 8.76
CA PRO A 239 20.36 -0.40 7.72
C PRO A 239 20.12 -1.17 6.42
N GLU A 240 20.75 -2.34 6.21
CA GLU A 240 20.52 -3.17 5.02
C GLU A 240 19.19 -3.94 5.11
N LEU A 241 18.72 -4.23 6.34
CA LEU A 241 17.49 -4.98 6.58
C LEU A 241 16.24 -4.09 6.62
N GLY A 242 16.41 -2.78 6.73
CA GLY A 242 15.33 -1.81 6.75
C GLY A 242 15.67 -0.53 7.49
N LEU A 243 14.65 0.09 8.09
CA LEU A 243 14.75 1.35 8.81
C LEU A 243 14.16 1.17 10.20
N THR A 244 14.98 1.49 11.20
CA THR A 244 14.53 1.64 12.57
C THR A 244 14.59 3.11 12.98
N LEU A 245 13.47 3.64 13.47
CA LEU A 245 13.35 4.97 14.05
C LEU A 245 13.23 4.87 15.57
N ALA A 246 14.05 5.63 16.28
CA ALA A 246 13.94 5.84 17.72
C ALA A 246 13.33 7.22 17.98
N ALA A 247 12.27 7.26 18.79
CA ALA A 247 11.65 8.51 19.24
C ALA A 247 12.12 8.84 20.66
N HIS A 248 12.62 10.05 20.84
CA HIS A 248 13.10 10.58 22.11
C HIS A 248 12.20 11.73 22.59
N PRO A 249 12.07 11.94 23.91
CA PRO A 249 11.49 13.18 24.43
C PRO A 249 12.25 14.40 23.91
N VAL A 250 11.54 15.51 23.69
CA VAL A 250 12.19 16.80 23.37
C VAL A 250 13.10 17.20 24.53
N GLY A 251 14.33 17.62 24.21
CA GLY A 251 15.37 17.93 25.21
C GLY A 251 16.29 16.76 25.52
N GLY A 252 16.09 15.61 24.87
CA GLY A 252 16.98 14.45 24.94
C GLY A 252 16.56 13.39 25.95
N GLY A 253 17.44 12.44 26.19
CA GLY A 253 17.20 11.28 27.06
C GLY A 253 17.14 9.96 26.29
N ASP A 254 16.75 8.90 26.99
CA ASP A 254 16.56 7.58 26.38
C ASP A 254 15.35 7.57 25.44
N PRO A 255 15.37 6.72 24.39
CA PRO A 255 14.22 6.57 23.50
C PRO A 255 13.01 6.03 24.28
N VAL A 256 11.83 6.53 23.95
CA VAL A 256 10.54 6.14 24.54
C VAL A 256 9.69 5.30 23.59
N ALA A 257 10.08 5.26 22.31
CA ALA A 257 9.50 4.36 21.34
C ALA A 257 10.50 3.97 20.25
N LEU A 258 10.28 2.78 19.67
CA LEU A 258 10.94 2.27 18.47
C LEU A 258 9.89 1.93 17.43
N ALA A 259 10.18 2.23 16.18
CA ALA A 259 9.36 1.83 15.04
C ALA A 259 10.27 1.31 13.93
N HIS A 260 9.92 0.17 13.37
CA HIS A 260 10.70 -0.52 12.35
C HIS A 260 9.87 -0.60 11.09
N LEU A 261 10.53 -0.38 9.95
CA LEU A 261 10.06 -0.72 8.61
C LEU A 261 11.10 -1.67 8.01
N MET A 262 10.77 -2.95 7.92
CA MET A 262 11.67 -4.00 7.45
C MET A 262 11.30 -4.43 6.03
N TYR A 263 12.30 -4.80 5.23
CA TYR A 263 12.04 -5.50 3.98
C TYR A 263 11.50 -6.90 4.25
N THR A 264 10.58 -7.35 3.41
CA THR A 264 10.09 -8.73 3.44
C THR A 264 10.61 -9.49 2.22
N LEU A 265 10.40 -10.81 2.20
CA LEU A 265 10.70 -11.64 1.03
C LEU A 265 9.71 -11.39 -0.12
N ASP A 266 8.54 -10.81 0.17
CA ASP A 266 7.55 -10.46 -0.84
C ASP A 266 7.97 -9.15 -1.52
N PRO A 267 8.19 -9.16 -2.86
CA PRO A 267 8.61 -7.95 -3.57
C PRO A 267 7.63 -6.80 -3.39
N GLY A 268 8.15 -5.62 -3.06
CA GLY A 268 7.34 -4.41 -2.87
C GLY A 268 6.52 -4.39 -1.58
N VAL A 269 6.72 -5.33 -0.66
CA VAL A 269 6.05 -5.36 0.63
C VAL A 269 7.05 -5.10 1.76
N GLY A 270 6.71 -4.13 2.61
CA GLY A 270 7.43 -3.89 3.87
C GLY A 270 6.62 -4.31 5.08
N GLU A 271 7.29 -4.62 6.19
CA GLU A 271 6.64 -4.90 7.46
C GLU A 271 6.92 -3.79 8.46
N ILE A 272 5.88 -3.31 9.14
CA ILE A 272 6.02 -2.39 10.26
C ILE A 272 5.76 -3.08 11.59
N ALA A 273 6.59 -2.72 12.56
CA ALA A 273 6.38 -3.10 13.94
C ALA A 273 6.86 -1.97 14.83
N PHE A 274 6.21 -1.74 15.98
CA PHE A 274 6.67 -0.75 16.96
C PHE A 274 6.65 -1.24 18.39
N LEU A 275 7.45 -0.60 19.24
CA LEU A 275 7.49 -0.76 20.69
C LEU A 275 7.36 0.64 21.29
N VAL A 276 6.37 0.86 22.16
CA VAL A 276 6.15 2.15 22.82
C VAL A 276 6.11 1.89 24.32
N GLU A 277 6.95 2.60 25.07
CA GLU A 277 6.99 2.55 26.53
C GLU A 277 5.62 2.85 27.12
N ASP A 278 5.24 2.10 28.15
CA ASP A 278 3.87 2.07 28.69
C ASP A 278 3.34 3.48 29.05
N GLU A 279 4.18 4.35 29.64
CA GLU A 279 3.82 5.73 30.00
C GLU A 279 3.53 6.64 28.79
N TRP A 280 4.05 6.29 27.61
CA TRP A 280 3.91 7.04 26.37
C TRP A 280 2.79 6.48 25.46
N GLN A 281 2.17 5.37 25.87
CA GLN A 281 1.02 4.82 25.17
C GLN A 281 -0.20 5.74 25.29
N ASN A 282 -1.15 5.60 24.35
CA ASN A 282 -2.36 6.42 24.27
C ASN A 282 -2.14 7.94 24.07
N LYS A 283 -0.90 8.38 23.87
CA LYS A 283 -0.54 9.77 23.52
C LYS A 283 -0.38 10.01 22.02
N GLY A 284 -0.79 9.04 21.19
CA GLY A 284 -0.72 9.13 19.72
C GLY A 284 0.66 8.83 19.12
N VAL A 285 1.63 8.41 19.92
CA VAL A 285 3.02 8.10 19.47
C VAL A 285 3.03 7.02 18.39
N GLY A 286 2.36 5.88 18.63
CA GLY A 286 2.29 4.78 17.66
C GLY A 286 1.68 5.22 16.32
N THR A 287 0.58 5.98 16.34
CA THR A 287 -0.04 6.50 15.11
C THR A 287 0.89 7.46 14.35
N ALA A 288 1.59 8.34 15.06
CA ALA A 288 2.52 9.29 14.45
C ALA A 288 3.71 8.55 13.80
N LEU A 289 4.28 7.55 14.48
CA LEU A 289 5.34 6.70 13.94
C LEU A 289 4.87 5.86 12.74
N THR A 290 3.67 5.28 12.80
CA THR A 290 3.10 4.55 11.65
C THR A 290 2.99 5.45 10.42
N ARG A 291 2.49 6.68 10.57
CA ARG A 291 2.43 7.63 9.44
C ARG A 291 3.81 7.95 8.88
N ALA A 292 4.80 8.17 9.74
CA ALA A 292 6.17 8.44 9.33
C ALA A 292 6.74 7.27 8.52
N LEU A 293 6.61 6.04 9.03
CA LEU A 293 7.07 4.84 8.32
C LEU A 293 6.31 4.57 7.03
N THR A 294 5.00 4.82 6.97
CA THR A 294 4.24 4.69 5.71
C THR A 294 4.71 5.70 4.66
N ALA A 295 5.09 6.92 5.06
CA ALA A 295 5.68 7.89 4.15
C ALA A 295 7.05 7.43 3.64
N VAL A 296 7.90 6.88 4.51
CA VAL A 296 9.19 6.30 4.08
C VAL A 296 8.98 5.08 3.18
N ALA A 297 8.04 4.20 3.50
CA ALA A 297 7.69 3.04 2.68
C ALA A 297 7.21 3.48 1.29
N ALA A 298 6.46 4.58 1.24
CA ALA A 298 6.14 5.22 -0.02
C ALA A 298 7.43 5.61 -0.72
N ASP A 299 8.30 6.41 -0.13
CA ASP A 299 9.55 6.84 -0.78
C ASP A 299 10.44 5.68 -1.26
N TRP A 300 10.41 4.53 -0.57
CA TRP A 300 11.08 3.29 -0.98
C TRP A 300 10.42 2.56 -2.17
N GLY A 301 9.24 3.00 -2.60
CA GLY A 301 8.48 2.38 -3.67
C GLY A 301 7.77 1.09 -3.26
N LEU A 302 7.52 0.89 -1.97
CA LEU A 302 6.73 -0.24 -1.50
C LEU A 302 5.26 -0.06 -1.91
N ALA A 303 4.64 -1.14 -2.37
CA ALA A 303 3.22 -1.18 -2.72
C ALA A 303 2.35 -1.36 -1.48
N GLU A 304 2.81 -2.14 -0.51
CA GLU A 304 2.08 -2.48 0.71
C GLU A 304 2.99 -2.43 1.94
N VAL A 305 2.40 -1.99 3.05
CA VAL A 305 2.96 -2.16 4.39
C VAL A 305 2.08 -3.13 5.17
N ARG A 306 2.69 -4.18 5.72
CA ARG A 306 2.05 -5.16 6.59
C ARG A 306 2.36 -4.88 8.04
N ALA A 307 1.45 -5.28 8.91
CA ALA A 307 1.73 -5.36 10.33
C ALA A 307 1.04 -6.58 10.92
N GLU A 308 1.78 -7.32 11.73
CA GLU A 308 1.22 -8.44 12.49
C GLU A 308 1.09 -8.05 13.96
N THR A 309 0.00 -8.51 14.59
CA THR A 309 -0.20 -8.29 16.01
C THR A 309 -1.07 -9.37 16.63
N VAL A 310 -0.93 -9.60 17.93
CA VAL A 310 -1.80 -10.56 18.64
C VAL A 310 -3.26 -10.12 18.58
N ALA A 311 -4.19 -11.07 18.52
CA ALA A 311 -5.63 -10.79 18.40
C ALA A 311 -6.18 -9.87 19.50
N GLY A 312 -5.61 -9.93 20.71
CA GLY A 312 -5.97 -9.06 21.84
C GLY A 312 -5.42 -7.63 21.77
N ASN A 313 -4.56 -7.29 20.79
CA ASN A 313 -3.98 -5.95 20.68
C ASN A 313 -4.90 -4.99 19.91
N ALA A 314 -6.04 -4.66 20.54
CA ALA A 314 -7.03 -3.76 19.97
C ALA A 314 -6.47 -2.36 19.64
N GLN A 315 -5.43 -1.92 20.35
CA GLN A 315 -4.78 -0.63 20.12
C GLN A 315 -4.05 -0.60 18.77
N MET A 316 -3.25 -1.62 18.48
CA MET A 316 -2.57 -1.73 17.18
C MET A 316 -3.56 -1.84 16.03
N GLN A 317 -4.57 -2.71 16.16
CA GLN A 317 -5.61 -2.84 15.13
C GLN A 317 -6.33 -1.50 14.87
N ARG A 318 -6.56 -0.68 15.91
CA ARG A 318 -7.15 0.66 15.75
C ARG A 318 -6.22 1.61 15.01
N ILE A 319 -4.91 1.57 15.28
CA ILE A 319 -3.92 2.37 14.54
C ILE A 319 -3.95 2.01 13.06
N MET A 320 -3.90 0.72 12.74
CA MET A 320 -3.92 0.24 11.35
C MET A 320 -5.22 0.61 10.63
N ARG A 321 -6.39 0.40 11.25
CA ARG A 321 -7.68 0.82 10.66
C ARG A 321 -7.73 2.34 10.41
N ARG A 322 -7.19 3.15 11.32
CA ARG A 322 -7.14 4.61 11.16
C ARG A 322 -6.24 5.06 10.02
N MET A 323 -5.26 4.24 9.65
CA MET A 323 -4.40 4.47 8.49
C MET A 323 -5.05 4.02 7.17
N GLY A 324 -6.23 3.41 7.22
CA GLY A 324 -6.90 2.84 6.04
C GLY A 324 -6.51 1.39 5.75
N ALA A 325 -5.88 0.69 6.71
CA ALA A 325 -5.50 -0.70 6.51
C ALA A 325 -6.68 -1.66 6.63
N THR A 326 -6.71 -2.68 5.78
CA THR A 326 -7.62 -3.83 5.94
C THR A 326 -7.06 -4.74 7.02
N VAL A 327 -7.87 -5.03 8.04
CA VAL A 327 -7.51 -5.92 9.15
C VAL A 327 -8.24 -7.24 8.98
N GLY A 328 -7.48 -8.31 8.73
CA GLY A 328 -8.03 -9.65 8.53
C GLY A 328 -8.54 -10.31 9.80
N PRO A 329 -9.26 -11.43 9.68
CA PRO A 329 -9.66 -12.23 10.84
C PRO A 329 -8.44 -12.84 11.54
N PRO A 330 -8.51 -13.12 12.85
CA PRO A 330 -7.43 -13.80 13.56
C PRO A 330 -7.14 -15.20 12.97
N ARG A 331 -5.87 -15.54 12.80
CA ARG A 331 -5.36 -16.87 12.46
C ARG A 331 -4.26 -17.23 13.47
N ASP A 332 -4.39 -18.37 14.14
CA ASP A 332 -3.46 -18.84 15.18
C ASP A 332 -3.14 -17.79 16.27
N GLY A 333 -4.14 -16.99 16.65
CA GLY A 333 -4.00 -15.93 17.66
C GLY A 333 -3.33 -14.65 17.17
N VAL A 334 -2.98 -14.56 15.88
CA VAL A 334 -2.39 -13.39 15.23
C VAL A 334 -3.39 -12.76 14.27
N VAL A 335 -3.35 -11.45 14.15
CA VAL A 335 -4.12 -10.64 13.21
C VAL A 335 -3.13 -9.91 12.31
N GLN A 336 -3.35 -10.05 11.01
CA GLN A 336 -2.58 -9.34 9.99
C GLN A 336 -3.36 -8.12 9.50
N ALA A 337 -2.69 -6.98 9.44
CA ALA A 337 -3.18 -5.76 8.85
C ALA A 337 -2.37 -5.42 7.60
N ARG A 338 -3.05 -5.07 6.51
CA ARG A 338 -2.44 -4.72 5.22
C ARG A 338 -2.82 -3.29 4.85
N LEU A 339 -1.81 -2.46 4.60
CA LEU A 339 -1.97 -1.05 4.26
C LEU A 339 -1.38 -0.79 2.86
N PRO A 340 -2.21 -0.52 1.85
CA PRO A 340 -1.74 -0.04 0.56
C PRO A 340 -1.04 1.30 0.71
N VAL A 341 0.21 1.38 0.26
CA VAL A 341 1.03 2.60 0.40
C VAL A 341 0.63 3.66 -0.62
N ALA A 342 0.20 3.24 -1.81
CA ALA A 342 -0.21 4.11 -2.92
C ALA A 342 -1.47 4.95 -2.63
N GLY A 343 -2.33 4.51 -1.70
CA GLY A 343 -3.55 5.25 -1.30
C GLY A 343 -3.51 5.87 0.10
N ALA A 344 -2.50 5.55 0.92
CA ALA A 344 -2.41 6.04 2.30
C ALA A 344 -1.94 7.51 2.43
N LEU A 345 -1.52 8.14 1.32
CA LEU A 345 -1.05 9.52 1.30
C LEU A 345 -2.08 10.43 0.63
N PRO A 346 -2.81 11.28 1.38
CA PRO A 346 -3.45 12.44 0.76
C PRO A 346 -2.37 13.28 0.07
N ALA A 347 -2.51 13.46 -1.25
CA ALA A 347 -1.72 14.31 -2.15
C ALA A 347 -0.28 14.57 -1.67
N ARG A 348 0.69 13.82 -2.24
CA ARG A 348 2.14 14.00 -2.11
C ARG A 348 2.54 15.47 -1.97
N ARG A 349 2.52 16.03 -0.77
CA ARG A 349 3.13 17.34 -0.50
C ARG A 349 4.62 17.09 -0.44
N MET A 350 5.33 17.53 -1.47
CA MET A 350 6.70 17.99 -1.29
C MET A 350 6.70 18.96 -0.10
N GLY A 351 7.36 18.57 0.99
CA GLY A 351 7.56 19.43 2.16
C GLY A 351 6.58 19.34 3.33
N ARG A 352 5.86 18.23 3.58
CA ARG A 352 5.20 18.05 4.90
C ARG A 352 6.05 17.34 5.96
N LEU A 353 7.07 16.55 5.60
CA LEU A 353 8.05 16.11 6.60
C LEU A 353 8.90 17.30 7.06
N ALA A 354 9.40 18.14 6.14
CA ALA A 354 10.01 19.43 6.50
C ALA A 354 9.03 20.33 7.30
N GLY A 355 7.78 20.52 6.85
CA GLY A 355 6.81 21.35 7.58
C GLY A 355 6.34 20.79 8.94
N LEU A 356 6.44 19.49 9.19
CA LEU A 356 6.22 18.89 10.52
C LEU A 356 7.48 18.97 11.40
N MET A 357 8.65 19.14 10.77
CA MET A 357 9.95 19.12 11.42
C MET A 357 10.61 20.49 11.60
N THR A 358 10.08 21.60 11.05
CA THR A 358 10.79 22.89 11.05
C THR A 358 10.06 24.17 11.46
N GLU A 359 8.75 24.24 11.80
CA GLU A 359 8.17 25.53 12.27
C GLU A 359 7.32 25.47 13.55
N PRO A 360 7.49 26.45 14.47
CA PRO A 360 6.69 26.63 15.68
C PRO A 360 5.35 27.34 15.39
N GLY A 361 4.29 26.89 16.07
CA GLY A 361 3.08 27.65 16.41
C GLY A 361 2.37 28.44 15.30
N ALA A 362 1.28 27.88 14.77
CA ALA A 362 0.12 28.71 14.43
C ALA A 362 -0.83 28.69 15.63
N ALA A 363 -0.79 29.77 16.41
CA ALA A 363 -1.78 30.10 17.42
C ALA A 363 -3.17 30.28 16.76
N GLY A 364 -4.20 30.17 17.60
CA GLY A 364 -5.60 30.02 17.21
C GLY A 364 -6.19 31.06 16.27
N THR A 365 -7.21 30.62 15.54
CA THR A 365 -8.62 30.92 15.82
C THR A 365 -9.49 29.81 15.26
#